data_AF-A0AB39LQC8-F1
#
_entry.id   AF-A0AB39LQC8-F1
#
_cell.length_a   1.000
_cell.length_b   1.000
_cell.length_c   1.000
_cell.angle_alpha   90.00
_cell.angle_beta   90.00
_cell.angle_gamma   90.00
#
_symmetry.space_group_name_H-M   'P 1'
#
loop_
_entity.id
_entity.type
_entity.pdbx_description
1 polymer ?
#
loop_
_entity_poly.entity_id
_entity_poly.type
_entity_poly.pdbx_seq_one_letter_code
_entity_poly.pdbx_strand_id
1 'polypeptide(L)'
;MSVTNLVRYAALLAAMFISFDTQRELALSHGISDTASYAVPVAVDLFLIWAVRVRRDIVAAVAIAVSANVAGVLSVEDLRAVSTWVGAALHAVFPVTVWRMHRTAPDTSADVVDSDRTEAHQAPTEAAQAAPMDQDMSADAAGPETPVQSHADSWPDDDLWLDFEATEPADSAATPPSPEDVKAVIAELGGHATGQQLARHYGVSDRTGRRYLKLATEQREASGPAEVS
;
A
#
# COMPACT_ATOMS: atom_id res chain seq x y z
N MET A 1 1.90 6.61 -28.87
CA MET A 1 2.35 5.57 -27.90
C MET A 1 3.66 4.99 -28.43
N SER A 2 4.76 5.01 -27.66
CA SER A 2 6.04 4.45 -28.14
C SER A 2 5.94 2.92 -28.30
N VAL A 3 6.63 2.34 -29.29
CA VAL A 3 6.70 0.88 -29.50
C VAL A 3 7.15 0.16 -28.22
N THR A 4 8.07 0.75 -27.46
CA THR A 4 8.52 0.22 -26.17
C THR A 4 7.37 0.15 -25.14
N ASN A 5 6.47 1.13 -25.12
CA ASN A 5 5.31 1.09 -24.24
C ASN A 5 4.32 0.02 -24.66
N LEU A 6 4.08 -0.12 -25.98
CA LEU A 6 3.21 -1.16 -26.51
C LEU A 6 3.69 -2.57 -26.11
N VAL A 7 4.98 -2.86 -26.30
CA VAL A 7 5.58 -4.15 -25.93
C VAL A 7 5.48 -4.40 -24.42
N ARG A 8 5.74 -3.37 -23.59
CA ARG A 8 5.62 -3.49 -22.12
C ARG A 8 4.19 -3.81 -21.69
N TYR A 9 3.20 -3.08 -22.20
CA TYR A 9 1.80 -3.33 -21.84
C TYR A 9 1.30 -4.67 -22.39
N ALA A 10 1.73 -5.08 -23.58
CA ALA A 10 1.41 -6.41 -24.12
C ALA A 10 2.01 -7.53 -23.25
N ALA A 11 3.25 -7.39 -22.79
CA ALA A 11 3.89 -8.36 -21.90
C ALA A 11 3.18 -8.43 -20.54
N LEU A 12 2.78 -7.28 -19.97
CA LEU A 12 2.00 -7.22 -18.74
C LEU A 12 0.64 -7.91 -18.89
N LEU A 13 -0.06 -7.63 -19.99
CA LEU A 13 -1.35 -8.23 -20.30
C LEU A 13 -1.22 -9.76 -20.45
N ALA A 14 -0.21 -10.23 -21.19
CA ALA A 14 0.05 -11.66 -21.36
C ALA A 14 0.32 -12.35 -20.02
N ALA A 15 1.13 -11.72 -19.16
CA ALA A 15 1.41 -12.26 -17.83
C ALA A 15 0.19 -12.28 -16.91
N MET A 16 -0.67 -11.26 -16.98
CA MET A 16 -1.98 -11.25 -16.30
C MET A 16 -2.84 -12.44 -16.75
N PHE A 17 -2.96 -12.69 -18.05
CA PHE A 17 -3.75 -13.80 -18.58
C PHE A 17 -3.24 -15.17 -18.11
N ILE A 18 -1.91 -15.38 -18.14
CA ILE A 18 -1.30 -16.62 -17.66
C ILE A 18 -1.58 -16.81 -16.17
N SER A 19 -1.39 -15.76 -15.35
CA SER A 19 -1.67 -15.80 -13.91
C SER A 19 -3.14 -16.11 -13.63
N PHE A 20 -4.05 -15.49 -14.38
CA PHE A 20 -5.49 -15.68 -14.26
C PHE A 20 -5.89 -17.13 -14.53
N ASP A 21 -5.40 -17.69 -15.63
CA ASP A 21 -5.71 -19.06 -16.04
C ASP A 21 -5.21 -20.09 -15.01
N THR A 22 -3.96 -19.92 -14.55
CA THR A 22 -3.36 -20.77 -13.50
C THR A 22 -4.16 -20.75 -12.20
N GLN A 23 -4.60 -19.57 -11.76
CA GLN A 23 -5.36 -19.42 -10.52
C GLN A 23 -6.80 -19.95 -10.65
N ARG A 24 -7.41 -19.80 -11.83
CA ARG A 24 -8.71 -20.38 -12.13
C ARG A 24 -8.66 -21.91 -12.15
N GLU A 25 -7.66 -22.50 -12.77
CA GLU A 25 -7.47 -23.95 -12.80
C GLU A 25 -7.23 -24.51 -11.39
N LEU A 26 -6.47 -23.79 -10.55
CA LEU A 26 -6.33 -24.11 -9.13
C LEU A 26 -7.68 -24.10 -8.39
N ALA A 27 -8.52 -23.10 -8.65
CA ALA A 27 -9.85 -23.03 -8.05
C ALA A 27 -10.73 -24.22 -8.46
N LEU A 28 -10.74 -24.55 -9.75
CA LEU A 28 -11.46 -25.68 -10.32
C LEU A 28 -10.99 -27.02 -9.71
N SER A 29 -9.67 -27.21 -9.57
CA SER A 29 -9.10 -28.43 -9.00
C SER A 29 -9.45 -28.63 -7.52
N HIS A 30 -9.78 -27.55 -6.82
CA HIS A 30 -10.22 -27.56 -5.43
C HIS A 30 -11.76 -27.59 -5.27
N GLY A 31 -12.50 -27.82 -6.36
CA GLY A 31 -13.95 -28.02 -6.32
C GLY A 31 -14.77 -26.72 -6.29
N ILE A 32 -14.16 -25.58 -6.58
CA ILE A 32 -14.90 -24.33 -6.80
C ILE A 32 -15.66 -24.43 -8.12
N SER A 33 -16.92 -23.98 -8.14
CA SER A 33 -17.75 -24.02 -9.35
C SER A 33 -17.14 -23.18 -10.47
N ASP A 34 -17.42 -23.54 -11.73
CA ASP A 34 -16.83 -22.83 -12.89
C ASP A 34 -17.09 -21.32 -12.85
N THR A 35 -18.30 -20.90 -12.47
CA THR A 35 -18.63 -19.48 -12.31
C THR A 35 -17.89 -18.81 -11.16
N ALA A 36 -17.72 -19.47 -10.02
CA ALA A 36 -17.01 -18.93 -8.87
C ALA A 36 -15.48 -18.96 -9.04
N SER A 37 -14.96 -19.84 -9.91
CA SER A 37 -13.53 -19.99 -10.16
C SER A 37 -12.89 -18.70 -10.69
N TYR A 38 -13.65 -17.89 -11.44
CA TYR A 38 -13.23 -16.59 -11.94
C TYR A 38 -13.07 -15.53 -10.84
N ALA A 39 -13.75 -15.69 -9.70
CA ALA A 39 -13.68 -14.72 -8.60
C ALA A 39 -12.34 -14.78 -7.86
N VAL A 40 -11.70 -15.96 -7.82
CA VAL A 40 -10.43 -16.18 -7.14
C VAL A 40 -9.31 -15.29 -7.69
N PRO A 41 -8.98 -15.32 -9.00
CA PRO A 41 -7.94 -14.45 -9.54
C PRO A 41 -8.27 -12.97 -9.44
N VAL A 42 -9.54 -12.60 -9.63
CA VAL A 42 -9.99 -11.21 -9.50
C VAL A 42 -9.78 -10.70 -8.08
N ALA A 43 -10.08 -11.50 -7.04
CA ALA A 43 -9.89 -11.10 -5.66
C ALA A 43 -8.40 -10.88 -5.32
N VAL A 44 -7.50 -11.75 -5.81
CA VAL A 44 -6.06 -11.61 -5.63
C VAL A 44 -5.54 -10.34 -6.29
N ASP A 45 -5.97 -10.07 -7.52
CA ASP A 45 -5.59 -8.85 -8.26
C ASP A 45 -6.11 -7.58 -7.58
N LEU A 46 -7.37 -7.57 -7.14
CA LEU A 46 -7.97 -6.45 -6.42
C LEU A 46 -7.24 -6.17 -5.10
N PHE A 47 -6.88 -7.22 -4.35
CA PHE A 47 -6.10 -7.07 -3.12
C PHE A 47 -4.71 -6.47 -3.39
N LEU A 48 -4.03 -6.92 -4.46
CA LEU A 48 -2.74 -6.37 -4.87
C LEU A 48 -2.85 -4.89 -5.29
N ILE A 49 -3.87 -4.53 -6.08
CA ILE A 49 -4.13 -3.15 -6.49
C ILE A 49 -4.41 -2.28 -5.26
N TRP A 50 -5.27 -2.74 -4.35
CA TRP A 50 -5.59 -2.03 -3.11
C TRP A 50 -4.35 -1.81 -2.25
N ALA A 51 -3.55 -2.86 -2.00
CA ALA A 51 -2.33 -2.77 -1.20
C ALA A 51 -1.32 -1.78 -1.79
N VAL A 52 -1.16 -1.78 -3.12
CA VAL A 52 -0.33 -0.81 -3.84
C VAL A 52 -0.87 0.61 -3.69
N ARG A 53 -2.20 0.78 -3.81
CA ARG A 53 -2.85 2.10 -3.78
C ARG A 53 -2.79 2.75 -2.40
N VAL A 54 -3.01 1.98 -1.34
CA VAL A 54 -2.93 2.43 0.07
C VAL A 54 -1.48 2.46 0.57
N ARG A 55 -0.53 1.90 -0.20
CA ARG A 55 0.88 1.71 0.17
C ARG A 55 1.07 0.91 1.47
N ARG A 56 0.09 0.10 1.84
CA ARG A 56 0.10 -0.78 3.02
C ARG A 56 -0.01 -2.22 2.56
N ASP A 57 0.56 -3.15 3.32
CA ASP A 57 0.39 -4.60 3.09
C ASP A 57 0.90 -5.11 1.73
N ILE A 58 1.73 -4.34 1.02
CA ILE A 58 2.26 -4.69 -0.31
C ILE A 58 2.99 -6.04 -0.28
N VAL A 59 3.80 -6.30 0.76
CA VAL A 59 4.54 -7.57 0.89
C VAL A 59 3.58 -8.74 1.04
N ALA A 60 2.50 -8.58 1.83
CA ALA A 60 1.50 -9.62 2.00
C ALA A 60 0.75 -9.89 0.70
N ALA A 61 0.35 -8.84 -0.03
CA ALA A 61 -0.31 -8.99 -1.33
C ALA A 61 0.56 -9.69 -2.38
N VAL A 62 1.85 -9.32 -2.44
CA VAL A 62 2.80 -9.99 -3.33
C VAL A 62 3.01 -11.44 -2.91
N ALA A 63 3.12 -11.72 -1.60
CA ALA A 63 3.25 -13.09 -1.10
C ALA A 63 2.03 -13.95 -1.44
N ILE A 64 0.81 -13.42 -1.33
CA ILE A 64 -0.42 -14.10 -1.73
C ILE A 64 -0.43 -14.37 -3.24
N ALA A 65 -0.11 -13.38 -4.06
CA ALA A 65 -0.06 -13.54 -5.52
C ALA A 65 0.99 -14.59 -5.95
N VAL A 66 2.19 -14.56 -5.34
CA VAL A 66 3.23 -15.58 -5.55
C VAL A 66 2.71 -16.96 -5.14
N SER A 67 2.13 -17.07 -3.95
CA SER A 67 1.67 -18.35 -3.40
C SER A 67 0.57 -18.97 -4.25
N ALA A 68 -0.40 -18.18 -4.72
CA ALA A 68 -1.48 -18.65 -5.59
C ALA A 68 -0.93 -19.17 -6.93
N ASN A 69 0.03 -18.44 -7.52
CA ASN A 69 0.66 -18.85 -8.77
C ASN A 69 1.51 -20.11 -8.64
N VAL A 70 2.30 -20.22 -7.56
CA VAL A 70 3.09 -21.41 -7.27
C VAL A 70 2.20 -22.62 -6.97
N ALA A 71 1.15 -22.44 -6.16
CA ALA A 71 0.20 -23.49 -5.84
C ALA A 71 -0.51 -24.00 -7.09
N GLY A 72 -0.88 -23.11 -8.02
CA GLY A 72 -1.47 -23.50 -9.31
C GLY A 72 -0.56 -24.45 -10.09
N VAL A 73 0.70 -24.06 -10.33
CA VAL A 73 1.66 -24.92 -11.06
C VAL A 73 1.90 -26.25 -10.34
N LEU A 74 2.07 -26.23 -9.02
CA LEU A 74 2.31 -27.43 -8.22
C LEU A 74 1.09 -28.36 -8.15
N SER A 75 -0.12 -27.86 -8.41
CA SER A 75 -1.35 -28.65 -8.36
C SER A 75 -1.66 -29.42 -9.64
N VAL A 76 -1.09 -29.00 -10.77
CA VAL A 76 -1.40 -29.56 -12.10
C VAL A 76 -0.32 -30.54 -12.58
N GLU A 77 0.93 -30.39 -12.12
CA GLU A 77 2.06 -31.19 -12.58
C GLU A 77 2.58 -32.20 -11.55
N ASP A 78 3.30 -33.23 -12.02
CA ASP A 78 4.00 -34.18 -11.14
C ASP A 78 5.15 -33.46 -10.43
N LEU A 79 5.06 -33.34 -9.10
CA LEU A 79 6.05 -32.72 -8.22
C LEU A 79 7.48 -33.29 -8.36
N ARG A 80 7.63 -34.46 -8.98
CA ARG A 80 8.95 -35.07 -9.26
C ARG A 80 9.62 -34.52 -10.50
N ALA A 81 8.88 -33.82 -11.36
CA ALA A 81 9.41 -33.24 -12.58
C ALA A 81 10.14 -31.92 -12.30
N VAL A 82 11.35 -31.78 -12.82
CA VAL A 82 12.14 -30.53 -12.73
C VAL A 82 11.42 -29.36 -13.41
N SER A 83 10.64 -29.64 -14.46
CA SER A 83 9.82 -28.65 -15.17
C SER A 83 8.84 -27.95 -14.23
N THR A 84 8.26 -28.67 -13.28
CA THR A 84 7.27 -28.14 -12.33
C THR A 84 7.89 -27.10 -11.41
N TRP A 85 9.08 -27.39 -10.88
CA TRP A 85 9.80 -26.45 -10.03
C TRP A 85 10.30 -25.23 -10.81
N VAL A 86 10.74 -25.43 -12.05
CA VAL A 86 11.14 -24.33 -12.95
C VAL A 86 9.93 -23.47 -13.32
N GLY A 87 8.78 -24.07 -13.59
CA GLY A 87 7.52 -23.38 -13.86
C GLY A 87 7.05 -22.58 -12.66
N ALA A 88 7.01 -23.19 -11.47
CA ALA A 88 6.65 -22.51 -10.23
C ALA A 88 7.56 -21.29 -9.96
N ALA A 89 8.87 -21.45 -10.15
CA ALA A 89 9.82 -20.34 -10.03
C ALA A 89 9.54 -19.23 -11.05
N LEU A 90 9.25 -19.57 -12.30
CA LEU A 90 8.93 -18.60 -13.36
C LEU A 90 7.65 -17.82 -13.06
N HIS A 91 6.61 -18.50 -12.57
CA HIS A 91 5.34 -17.90 -12.18
C HIS A 91 5.46 -17.00 -10.92
N ALA A 92 6.42 -17.29 -10.04
CA ALA A 92 6.75 -16.41 -8.90
C ALA A 92 7.48 -15.12 -9.33
N VAL A 93 8.25 -15.14 -10.43
CA VAL A 93 9.00 -13.98 -10.90
C VAL A 93 8.08 -12.82 -11.27
N PHE A 94 6.92 -13.08 -11.87
CA PHE A 94 6.00 -12.02 -12.31
C PHE A 94 5.59 -11.03 -11.20
N PRO A 95 4.93 -11.48 -10.11
CA PRO A 95 4.52 -10.59 -9.02
C PRO A 95 5.72 -9.91 -8.32
N VAL A 96 6.86 -10.60 -8.20
CA VAL A 96 8.10 -10.01 -7.64
C VAL A 96 8.63 -8.90 -8.54
N THR A 97 8.55 -9.06 -9.86
CA THR A 97 9.02 -8.07 -10.83
C THR A 97 8.14 -6.82 -10.78
N VAL A 98 6.81 -7.00 -10.74
CA VAL A 98 5.84 -5.90 -10.56
C VAL A 98 6.12 -5.14 -9.26
N TRP A 99 6.35 -5.86 -8.16
CA TRP A 99 6.71 -5.28 -6.88
C TRP A 99 8.02 -4.48 -6.91
N ARG A 100 9.06 -5.02 -7.56
CA ARG A 100 10.35 -4.33 -7.72
C ARG A 100 10.22 -3.07 -8.57
N MET A 101 9.44 -3.11 -9.65
CA MET A 101 9.16 -1.92 -10.47
C MET A 101 8.47 -0.83 -9.64
N HIS A 102 7.58 -1.19 -8.72
CA HIS A 102 6.91 -0.24 -7.83
C HIS A 102 7.85 0.31 -6.73
N ARG A 103 8.80 -0.49 -6.22
CA ARG A 103 9.79 -0.03 -5.23
C ARG A 103 10.87 0.88 -5.81
N THR A 104 11.17 0.75 -7.09
CA THR A 104 12.25 1.50 -7.76
C THR A 104 11.80 2.87 -8.27
N ALA A 105 10.78 3.46 -7.66
CA ALA A 105 10.54 4.89 -7.72
C ALA A 105 11.19 5.54 -6.48
N PRO A 106 12.52 5.74 -6.44
CA PRO A 106 13.10 6.64 -5.46
C PRO A 106 12.63 8.06 -5.80
N ASP A 107 12.20 8.80 -4.77
CA ASP A 107 12.17 10.25 -4.81
C ASP A 107 13.57 10.73 -5.19
N THR A 108 13.75 11.13 -6.45
CA THR A 108 14.94 11.83 -6.94
C THR A 108 14.97 13.22 -6.29
N SER A 109 15.33 13.30 -5.01
CA SER A 109 15.51 14.56 -4.26
C SER A 109 16.46 14.38 -3.06
N ALA A 110 17.42 13.44 -3.14
CA ALA A 110 18.49 13.33 -2.16
C ALA A 110 19.77 12.81 -2.83
N ASP A 111 20.52 13.71 -3.46
CA ASP A 111 21.99 13.67 -3.46
C ASP A 111 22.54 14.88 -4.24
N VAL A 112 22.53 16.06 -3.62
CA VAL A 112 23.46 17.15 -3.92
C VAL A 112 23.80 17.87 -2.61
N VAL A 113 25.06 17.72 -2.16
CA VAL A 113 25.74 18.40 -1.03
C VAL A 113 25.33 17.87 0.36
N ASP A 114 26.20 17.21 1.13
CA ASP A 114 27.32 17.87 1.82
C ASP A 114 28.40 16.86 2.29
N SER A 115 29.52 16.82 1.56
CA SER A 115 30.77 16.23 2.02
C SER A 115 31.62 17.34 2.66
N ASP A 116 31.23 17.86 3.82
CA ASP A 116 32.16 18.59 4.69
C ASP A 116 31.64 18.72 6.15
N ARG A 117 31.78 17.67 6.97
CA ARG A 117 31.86 17.87 8.42
C ARG A 117 32.72 16.82 9.13
N THR A 118 33.95 17.25 9.35
CA THR A 118 35.01 16.75 10.21
C THR A 118 34.55 16.26 11.60
N GLU A 119 35.00 15.03 11.89
CA GLU A 119 35.51 14.43 13.14
C GLU A 119 35.13 14.95 14.55
N ALA A 120 34.91 13.95 15.41
CA ALA A 120 35.26 13.86 16.85
C ALA A 120 34.13 13.97 17.90
N HIS A 121 33.57 12.82 18.31
CA HIS A 121 33.64 12.37 19.72
C HIS A 121 33.32 10.88 19.89
N GLN A 122 34.10 10.25 20.77
CA GLN A 122 34.19 8.83 21.09
C GLN A 122 32.99 8.30 21.92
N ALA A 123 32.67 7.02 21.73
CA ALA A 123 31.84 6.16 22.60
C ALA A 123 32.65 5.68 23.85
N PRO A 124 32.21 4.75 24.74
CA PRO A 124 30.96 3.97 24.87
C PRO A 124 30.47 3.85 26.36
N THR A 125 29.72 2.79 26.71
CA THR A 125 29.25 2.29 28.06
C THR A 125 27.75 2.57 28.28
N GLU A 126 26.85 1.64 28.62
CA GLU A 126 26.91 0.35 29.33
C GLU A 126 25.63 -0.48 29.08
N ALA A 127 25.72 -1.80 29.24
CA ALA A 127 24.62 -2.75 29.14
C ALA A 127 23.99 -3.06 30.51
N ALA A 128 22.68 -3.26 30.58
CA ALA A 128 21.97 -4.04 31.62
C ALA A 128 20.51 -4.24 31.16
N GLN A 129 20.09 -5.43 30.72
CA GLN A 129 19.65 -6.60 31.49
C GLN A 129 18.13 -6.80 31.36
N ALA A 130 17.78 -8.05 31.06
CA ALA A 130 16.45 -8.58 30.87
C ALA A 130 15.78 -8.98 32.20
N ALA A 131 14.44 -8.96 32.24
CA ALA A 131 13.65 -10.08 32.79
C ALA A 131 12.16 -10.00 32.34
N PRO A 132 11.45 -11.14 32.27
CA PRO A 132 10.12 -11.30 31.65
C PRO A 132 8.98 -11.62 32.67
N MET A 133 7.78 -11.91 32.16
CA MET A 133 6.51 -12.34 32.81
C MET A 133 5.60 -11.18 33.23
N ASP A 134 4.30 -11.16 32.92
CA ASP A 134 3.32 -12.21 33.23
C ASP A 134 2.35 -12.57 32.08
N GLN A 135 2.12 -13.88 31.98
CA GLN A 135 0.96 -14.51 31.34
C GLN A 135 -0.23 -14.42 32.30
N ASP A 136 -1.40 -14.02 31.81
CA ASP A 136 -2.66 -14.34 32.49
C ASP A 136 -3.53 -15.16 31.53
N MET A 137 -3.65 -16.45 31.88
CA MET A 137 -4.63 -17.36 31.30
C MET A 137 -5.88 -17.28 32.15
N SER A 138 -7.02 -17.01 31.52
CA SER A 138 -8.31 -17.44 32.06
C SER A 138 -9.09 -18.15 30.96
N ALA A 139 -9.32 -19.44 31.20
CA ALA A 139 -10.18 -20.33 30.45
C ALA A 139 -11.52 -20.50 31.18
N ASP A 140 -12.53 -20.92 30.40
CA ASP A 140 -13.84 -21.52 30.75
C ASP A 140 -15.03 -20.73 30.19
N ALA A 141 -16.08 -21.33 29.62
CA ALA A 141 -16.38 -22.70 29.23
C ALA A 141 -17.65 -22.69 28.33
N ALA A 142 -17.73 -23.68 27.43
CA ALA A 142 -18.90 -24.41 26.90
C ALA A 142 -20.27 -23.70 26.66
N GLY A 143 -20.66 -23.65 25.37
CA GLY A 143 -21.93 -24.12 24.72
C GLY A 143 -23.31 -23.69 25.24
N PRO A 144 -24.33 -23.53 24.37
CA PRO A 144 -24.76 -24.57 23.42
C PRO A 144 -25.14 -24.10 21.99
N GLU A 145 -25.48 -25.09 21.17
CA GLU A 145 -25.64 -25.10 19.71
C GLU A 145 -26.89 -24.43 19.11
N THR A 146 -26.71 -23.91 17.88
CA THR A 146 -27.66 -23.82 16.71
C THR A 146 -28.87 -22.86 16.76
N PRO A 147 -29.30 -22.28 15.60
CA PRO A 147 -29.26 -22.84 14.25
C PRO A 147 -28.60 -21.99 13.16
N VAL A 148 -28.08 -22.71 12.15
CA VAL A 148 -27.66 -22.21 10.84
C VAL A 148 -28.86 -21.61 10.13
N GLN A 149 -28.89 -20.28 9.99
CA GLN A 149 -29.74 -19.61 9.02
C GLN A 149 -29.00 -19.52 7.69
N SER A 150 -29.53 -20.20 6.70
CA SER A 150 -29.18 -20.08 5.30
C SER A 150 -29.51 -18.67 4.79
N HIS A 151 -28.52 -17.80 4.72
CA HIS A 151 -28.59 -16.58 3.90
C HIS A 151 -28.07 -16.90 2.51
N ALA A 152 -28.96 -17.43 1.67
CA ALA A 152 -28.87 -17.24 0.23
C ALA A 152 -29.56 -15.90 -0.11
N ASP A 153 -28.99 -15.20 -1.08
CA ASP A 153 -29.58 -14.05 -1.80
C ASP A 153 -29.53 -12.65 -1.18
N SER A 154 -28.41 -12.27 -0.57
CA SER A 154 -27.99 -10.87 -0.53
C SER A 154 -26.53 -10.75 -0.97
N TRP A 155 -26.35 -10.52 -2.27
CA TRP A 155 -25.14 -9.89 -2.78
C TRP A 155 -24.87 -8.64 -1.94
N PRO A 156 -23.64 -8.41 -1.45
CA PRO A 156 -23.46 -7.46 -0.36
C PRO A 156 -23.72 -6.02 -0.81
N ASP A 157 -24.23 -5.21 0.12
CA ASP A 157 -24.64 -3.83 -0.07
C ASP A 157 -23.54 -2.96 -0.72
N ASP A 158 -23.95 -1.96 -1.52
CA ASP A 158 -23.08 -0.94 -2.12
C ASP A 158 -22.23 -0.17 -1.09
N ASP A 159 -22.51 -0.34 0.20
CA ASP A 159 -21.80 0.21 1.35
C ASP A 159 -20.51 -0.54 1.73
N LEU A 160 -20.21 -1.71 1.15
CA LEU A 160 -18.96 -2.42 1.43
C LEU A 160 -17.71 -1.59 1.12
N TRP A 161 -17.81 -0.66 0.15
CA TRP A 161 -16.71 0.24 -0.22
C TRP A 161 -16.56 1.44 0.70
N LEU A 162 -17.60 1.83 1.45
CA LEU A 162 -17.55 2.94 2.40
C LEU A 162 -16.71 2.59 3.64
N ASP A 163 -16.74 1.34 4.09
CA ASP A 163 -15.90 0.87 5.19
C ASP A 163 -14.40 0.84 4.80
N PHE A 164 -14.11 0.65 3.50
CA PHE A 164 -12.75 0.76 2.95
C PHE A 164 -12.28 2.21 2.80
N GLU A 165 -13.18 3.16 2.48
CA GLU A 165 -12.87 4.60 2.54
C GLU A 165 -12.67 5.07 4.00
N ALA A 166 -13.39 4.47 4.95
CA ALA A 166 -13.26 4.74 6.38
C ALA A 166 -12.01 4.11 7.03
N THR A 167 -11.33 3.16 6.35
CA THR A 167 -10.07 2.54 6.81
C THR A 167 -8.81 3.19 6.21
N GLU A 168 -8.87 4.47 5.85
CA GLU A 168 -7.66 5.29 5.91
C GLU A 168 -7.00 5.06 7.29
N PRO A 169 -5.68 4.83 7.37
CA PRO A 169 -5.02 4.74 8.66
C PRO A 169 -5.37 6.01 9.42
N ALA A 170 -5.99 5.84 10.59
CA ALA A 170 -6.41 6.89 11.49
C ALA A 170 -5.24 7.64 12.14
N ASP A 171 -4.19 7.96 11.38
CA ASP A 171 -3.33 9.09 11.67
C ASP A 171 -4.04 10.34 11.18
N SER A 172 -4.99 10.77 12.01
CA SER A 172 -5.63 12.09 12.01
C SER A 172 -5.98 12.62 10.61
N ALA A 173 -7.19 12.34 10.14
CA ALA A 173 -7.87 13.25 9.22
C ALA A 173 -8.17 14.57 9.97
N ALA A 174 -7.12 15.27 10.39
CA ALA A 174 -7.18 16.65 10.80
C ALA A 174 -7.77 17.39 9.61
N THR A 175 -8.92 18.03 9.84
CA THR A 175 -9.50 18.96 8.88
C THR A 175 -8.37 19.84 8.37
N PRO A 176 -8.14 19.91 7.04
CA PRO A 176 -7.01 20.65 6.51
C PRO A 176 -7.04 22.08 7.06
N PRO A 177 -5.90 22.61 7.55
CA PRO A 177 -5.86 23.92 8.19
C PRO A 177 -6.37 24.98 7.22
N SER A 178 -7.10 25.96 7.74
CA SER A 178 -7.60 27.03 6.90
C SER A 178 -6.42 27.82 6.32
N PRO A 179 -6.59 28.49 5.16
CA PRO A 179 -5.55 29.36 4.61
C PRO A 179 -5.08 30.45 5.59
N GLU A 180 -5.93 30.87 6.51
CA GLU A 180 -5.61 31.84 7.56
C GLU A 180 -4.71 31.23 8.64
N ASP A 181 -4.97 30.00 9.06
CA ASP A 181 -4.12 29.27 10.01
C ASP A 181 -2.72 29.06 9.42
N VAL A 182 -2.63 28.69 8.14
CA VAL A 182 -1.35 28.52 7.45
C VAL A 182 -0.59 29.84 7.41
N LYS A 183 -1.25 30.98 7.19
CA LYS A 183 -0.63 32.32 7.21
C LYS A 183 -0.14 32.71 8.60
N ALA A 184 -0.90 32.40 9.65
CA ALA A 184 -0.49 32.65 11.03
C ALA A 184 0.80 31.89 11.36
N VAL A 185 0.89 30.62 10.95
CA VAL A 185 2.11 29.81 11.13
C VAL A 185 3.28 30.34 10.29
N ILE A 186 3.04 30.80 9.05
CA ILE A 186 4.09 31.45 8.24
C ILE A 186 4.62 32.71 8.95
N ALA A 187 3.75 33.51 9.57
CA ALA A 187 4.14 34.69 10.32
C ALA A 187 4.94 34.34 11.57
N GLU A 188 4.54 33.31 12.32
CA GLU A 188 5.28 32.77 13.47
C GLU A 188 6.69 32.28 13.08
N LEU A 189 6.82 31.67 11.90
CA LEU A 189 8.08 31.19 11.34
C LEU A 189 8.94 32.31 10.69
N GLY A 190 8.62 33.60 10.94
CA GLY A 190 9.41 34.74 10.47
C GLY A 190 9.05 35.24 9.07
N GLY A 191 7.85 34.91 8.57
CA GLY A 191 7.29 35.46 7.33
C GLY A 191 7.75 34.79 6.03
N HIS A 192 8.71 33.85 6.11
CA HIS A 192 9.29 33.15 4.96
C HIS A 192 9.39 31.64 5.18
N ALA A 193 8.27 31.01 5.57
CA ALA A 193 8.26 29.56 5.77
C ALA A 193 8.37 28.79 4.46
N THR A 194 9.16 27.73 4.45
CA THR A 194 9.21 26.75 3.35
C THR A 194 8.13 25.69 3.51
N GLY A 195 7.77 25.01 2.41
CA GLY A 195 6.82 23.90 2.46
C GLY A 195 7.28 22.76 3.40
N GLN A 196 8.59 22.58 3.58
CA GLN A 196 9.14 21.60 4.51
C GLN A 196 8.99 22.03 5.98
N GLN A 197 9.12 23.32 6.28
CA GLN A 197 8.88 23.84 7.64
C GLN A 197 7.40 23.70 8.02
N LEU A 198 6.48 23.98 7.08
CA LEU A 198 5.05 23.73 7.28
C LEU A 198 4.76 22.24 7.44
N ALA A 199 5.40 21.37 6.65
CA ALA A 199 5.25 19.93 6.78
C ALA A 199 5.63 19.43 8.19
N ARG A 200 6.77 19.89 8.72
CA ARG A 200 7.20 19.58 10.09
C ARG A 200 6.26 20.13 11.15
N HIS A 201 5.79 21.37 10.99
CA HIS A 201 4.88 21.99 11.97
C HIS A 201 3.56 21.23 12.09
N TYR A 202 2.97 20.82 10.96
CA TYR A 202 1.69 20.10 10.95
C TYR A 202 1.84 18.56 11.05
N GLY A 203 3.05 18.03 11.13
CA GLY A 203 3.29 16.58 11.14
C GLY A 203 2.84 15.88 9.84
N VAL A 204 2.87 16.57 8.70
CA VAL A 204 2.41 16.05 7.39
C VAL A 204 3.57 15.82 6.42
N SER A 205 3.29 15.18 5.28
CA SER A 205 4.29 14.99 4.21
C SER A 205 4.76 16.32 3.57
N ASP A 206 5.98 16.35 3.04
CA ASP A 206 6.54 17.51 2.30
C ASP A 206 5.66 17.95 1.12
N ARG A 207 5.00 16.99 0.45
CA ARG A 207 4.05 17.29 -0.63
C ARG A 207 2.86 18.08 -0.11
N THR A 208 2.32 17.67 1.04
CA THR A 208 1.20 18.35 1.70
C THR A 208 1.62 19.74 2.19
N GLY A 209 2.79 19.87 2.80
CA GLY A 209 3.34 21.17 3.23
C GLY A 209 3.53 22.15 2.08
N ARG A 210 4.00 21.70 0.90
CA ARG A 210 4.04 22.52 -0.33
C ARG A 210 2.65 22.95 -0.80
N ARG A 211 1.63 22.10 -0.64
CA ARG A 211 0.24 22.42 -1.00
C ARG A 211 -0.33 23.50 -0.08
N TYR A 212 -0.06 23.45 1.23
CA TYR A 212 -0.45 24.50 2.18
C TYR A 212 0.19 25.85 1.84
N LEU A 213 1.49 25.84 1.51
CA LEU A 213 2.18 27.07 1.08
C LEU A 213 1.51 27.70 -0.15
N LYS A 214 1.13 26.88 -1.13
CA LYS A 214 0.45 27.34 -2.36
C LYS A 214 -0.93 27.95 -2.06
N LEU A 215 -1.71 27.33 -1.18
CA LEU A 215 -3.02 27.84 -0.76
C LEU A 215 -2.90 29.23 -0.09
N ALA A 216 -1.89 29.42 0.76
CA ALA A 216 -1.65 30.70 1.42
C ALA A 216 -1.25 31.82 0.43
N THR A 217 -0.50 31.48 -0.64
CA THR A 217 -0.09 32.44 -1.67
C THR A 217 -1.20 32.77 -2.66
N GLU A 218 -1.98 31.80 -3.12
CA GLU A 218 -3.07 32.02 -4.10
C GLU A 218 -4.17 32.94 -3.53
N GLN A 219 -4.46 32.82 -2.24
CA GLN A 219 -5.44 33.69 -1.58
C GLN A 219 -4.92 35.13 -1.42
N ARG A 220 -3.60 35.34 -1.35
CA ARG A 220 -3.00 36.69 -1.31
C ARG A 220 -3.20 37.41 -2.65
N GLU A 221 -3.11 36.68 -3.75
CA GLU A 221 -3.35 37.21 -5.10
C GLU A 221 -4.83 37.51 -5.33
N ALA A 222 -5.73 36.67 -4.81
CA ALA A 222 -7.18 36.90 -4.88
C ALA A 222 -7.66 38.08 -4.03
N SER A 223 -6.93 38.47 -2.99
CA SER A 223 -7.25 39.62 -2.11
C SER A 223 -6.49 40.91 -2.46
N GLY A 224 -6.02 41.05 -3.71
CA GLY A 224 -5.41 42.28 -4.23
C GLY A 224 -6.33 43.51 -4.12
N PRO A 225 -5.75 44.73 -4.07
CA PRO A 225 -6.26 45.84 -3.27
C PRO A 225 -7.60 46.36 -3.76
N ALA A 226 -8.56 46.49 -2.82
CA ALA A 226 -9.70 47.37 -3.01
C ALA A 226 -9.16 48.77 -3.33
N GLU A 227 -9.40 49.20 -4.58
CA GLU A 227 -9.08 50.55 -5.06
C GLU A 227 -9.60 51.56 -4.06
N VAL A 228 -8.67 52.29 -3.43
CA VAL A 228 -8.98 53.55 -2.76
C VAL A 228 -9.32 54.54 -3.86
N SER A 229 -10.60 54.81 -4.03
CA SER A 229 -11.11 55.89 -4.87
C SER A 229 -12.07 56.77 -4.10
#